data_AF-A0A2E6ZTN3-F1
#
_entry.id   AF-A0A2E6ZTN3-F1
#
_cell.length_a   1.000
_cell.length_b   1.000
_cell.length_c   1.000
_cell.angle_alpha   90.00
_cell.angle_beta   90.00
_cell.angle_gamma   90.00
#
_symmetry.space_group_name_H-M   'P 1'
#
loop_
_entity.id
_entity.type
_entity.pdbx_description
1 polymer ?
#
loop_
_entity_poly.entity_id
_entity_poly.type
_entity_poly.pdbx_seq_one_letter_code
_entity_poly.pdbx_strand_id
1 'polypeptide(L)'
;MNEETVVHPDLDVLLEQTSQALGEQLRSIVLYGSAARGDWQRATSDLNLIIVVNQLDPADLEALSPALTRWESGRQPLPLLFTPAMISDSADVFPIEFLDLQSDRRVLYGDDPFAEVEIRSDHLRLQCEREMREKLMRLREGYIETHARPRRLRRLLTDSYTTFVALFRGCLHLHRDAVPEHNEEVVSAFCRRAGLDEQAFGDVARLKHSEDVAADEKSVFGRYYAELNRAVTRIDRFVLGTEEESA
;
A
#
# COMPACT_ATOMS: atom_id res chain seq x y z
N MET A 1 -10.05 21.61 1.56
CA MET A 1 -9.47 20.63 0.63
C MET A 1 -10.65 19.85 0.10
N ASN A 2 -10.87 19.87 -1.21
CA ASN A 2 -12.16 19.63 -1.84
C ASN A 2 -12.76 18.26 -1.48
N GLU A 3 -13.96 18.25 -0.91
CA GLU A 3 -14.85 17.09 -0.81
C GLU A 3 -15.36 16.71 -2.21
N GLU A 4 -14.48 16.26 -3.11
CA GLU A 4 -14.95 15.52 -4.27
C GLU A 4 -15.49 14.20 -3.78
N THR A 5 -16.80 14.20 -3.52
CA THR A 5 -17.56 13.02 -3.17
C THR A 5 -17.35 12.00 -4.28
N VAL A 6 -16.84 10.81 -3.93
CA VAL A 6 -16.77 9.70 -4.87
C VAL A 6 -18.21 9.34 -5.26
N VAL A 7 -18.68 9.87 -6.39
CA VAL A 7 -20.04 9.63 -6.88
C VAL A 7 -20.04 8.33 -7.69
N HIS A 8 -20.09 7.19 -7.04
CA HIS A 8 -20.36 5.91 -7.70
C HIS A 8 -21.81 5.49 -7.44
N PRO A 9 -22.65 5.31 -8.47
CA PRO A 9 -24.08 5.07 -8.28
C PRO A 9 -24.38 3.80 -7.47
N ASP A 10 -23.52 2.79 -7.55
CA ASP A 10 -23.69 1.56 -6.77
C ASP A 10 -23.16 1.64 -5.34
N LEU A 11 -22.42 2.71 -4.98
CA LEU A 11 -21.89 2.86 -3.62
C LEU A 11 -23.03 3.15 -2.63
N ASP A 12 -23.93 4.08 -2.97
CA ASP A 12 -25.08 4.40 -2.12
C ASP A 12 -26.01 3.18 -1.95
N VAL A 13 -26.21 2.42 -3.03
CA VAL A 13 -27.00 1.17 -3.01
C VAL A 13 -26.34 0.13 -2.10
N LEU A 14 -25.01 -0.03 -2.18
CA LEU A 14 -24.28 -0.94 -1.31
C LEU A 14 -24.39 -0.53 0.17
N LEU A 15 -24.20 0.77 0.47
CA LEU A 15 -24.31 1.29 1.84
C LEU A 15 -25.70 1.02 2.42
N GLU A 16 -26.75 1.29 1.65
CA GLU A 16 -28.14 1.05 2.06
C GLU A 16 -28.41 -0.44 2.29
N GLN A 17 -28.06 -1.30 1.32
CA GLN A 17 -28.31 -2.74 1.41
C GLN A 17 -27.53 -3.39 2.56
N THR A 18 -26.28 -2.99 2.77
CA THR A 18 -25.44 -3.48 3.87
C THR A 18 -26.03 -3.06 5.22
N SER A 19 -26.46 -1.80 5.34
CA SER A 19 -27.09 -1.29 6.56
C SER A 19 -28.41 -2.01 6.87
N GLN A 20 -29.22 -2.31 5.85
CA GLN A 20 -30.47 -3.06 6.02
C GLN A 20 -30.23 -4.53 6.38
N ALA A 21 -29.24 -5.17 5.77
CA ALA A 21 -28.93 -6.58 5.99
C ALA A 21 -28.39 -6.85 7.40
N LEU A 22 -27.54 -5.95 7.91
CA LEU A 22 -26.83 -6.14 9.17
C LEU A 22 -27.47 -5.41 10.36
N GLY A 23 -28.18 -4.31 10.13
CA GLY A 23 -28.79 -3.50 11.19
C GLY A 23 -27.77 -3.13 12.27
N GLU A 24 -28.04 -3.48 13.53
CA GLU A 24 -27.17 -3.22 14.67
C GLU A 24 -25.82 -3.98 14.62
N GLN A 25 -25.68 -4.97 13.73
CA GLN A 25 -24.40 -5.67 13.53
C GLN A 25 -23.39 -4.82 12.76
N LEU A 26 -23.83 -3.84 11.98
CA LEU A 26 -22.94 -2.97 11.21
C LEU A 26 -22.31 -1.91 12.12
N ARG A 27 -20.98 -1.88 12.16
CA ARG A 27 -20.23 -0.86 12.92
C ARG A 27 -19.72 0.26 12.06
N SER A 28 -19.12 -0.06 10.92
CA SER A 28 -18.48 0.93 10.06
C SER A 28 -18.41 0.46 8.62
N ILE A 29 -18.42 1.41 7.69
CA ILE A 29 -18.03 1.18 6.30
C ILE A 29 -16.99 2.23 5.93
N VAL A 30 -15.82 1.79 5.48
CA VAL A 30 -14.65 2.65 5.25
C VAL A 30 -14.18 2.49 3.81
N LEU A 31 -13.99 3.61 3.11
CA LEU A 31 -13.33 3.68 1.81
C LEU A 31 -11.84 3.92 2.02
N TYR A 32 -11.00 3.21 1.27
CA TYR A 32 -9.55 3.38 1.32
C TYR A 32 -8.89 3.29 -0.05
N GLY A 33 -7.57 3.56 -0.07
CA GLY A 33 -6.77 3.51 -1.29
C GLY A 33 -6.93 4.77 -2.15
N SER A 34 -6.68 4.66 -3.46
CA SER A 34 -6.66 5.81 -4.38
C SER A 34 -7.95 6.64 -4.37
N ALA A 35 -9.09 6.00 -4.12
CA ALA A 35 -10.36 6.69 -4.02
C ALA A 35 -10.52 7.58 -2.79
N ALA A 36 -9.90 7.18 -1.67
CA ALA A 36 -9.88 8.00 -0.47
C ALA A 36 -8.88 9.18 -0.57
N ARG A 37 -7.83 9.05 -1.40
CA ARG A 37 -6.81 10.09 -1.64
C ARG A 37 -7.27 11.22 -2.56
N GLY A 38 -8.40 11.05 -3.24
CA GLY A 38 -8.86 11.98 -4.28
C GLY A 38 -8.28 11.73 -5.68
N ASP A 39 -7.47 10.68 -5.84
CA ASP A 39 -6.85 10.28 -7.12
C ASP A 39 -7.71 9.27 -7.90
N TRP A 40 -9.01 9.19 -7.62
CA TRP A 40 -9.90 8.21 -8.23
C TRP A 40 -10.15 8.50 -9.71
N GLN A 41 -9.87 7.51 -10.56
CA GLN A 41 -10.21 7.54 -11.97
C GLN A 41 -11.32 6.56 -12.26
N ARG A 42 -12.53 7.06 -12.59
CA ARG A 42 -13.73 6.24 -12.84
C ARG A 42 -13.53 5.05 -13.78
N ALA A 43 -12.67 5.19 -14.78
CA ALA A 43 -12.47 4.17 -15.80
C ALA A 43 -11.50 3.05 -15.39
N THR A 44 -10.66 3.26 -14.38
CA THR A 44 -9.49 2.40 -14.10
C THR A 44 -9.24 2.15 -12.61
N SER A 45 -9.87 2.89 -11.71
CA SER A 45 -9.66 2.79 -10.27
C SER A 45 -10.79 2.02 -9.61
N ASP A 46 -10.39 0.97 -8.91
CA ASP A 46 -11.28 0.20 -8.04
C ASP A 46 -11.70 1.01 -6.82
N LEU A 47 -12.89 0.70 -6.28
CA LEU A 47 -13.36 1.21 -5.00
C LEU A 47 -13.11 0.17 -3.92
N ASN A 48 -12.06 0.40 -3.13
CA ASN A 48 -11.68 -0.51 -2.06
C ASN A 48 -12.41 -0.13 -0.77
N LEU A 49 -13.20 -1.08 -0.26
CA LEU A 49 -14.04 -0.88 0.91
C LEU A 49 -13.68 -1.86 2.03
N ILE A 50 -13.85 -1.42 3.26
CA ILE A 50 -13.82 -2.25 4.46
C ILE A 50 -15.19 -2.15 5.13
N ILE A 51 -15.76 -3.28 5.50
CA ILE A 51 -16.98 -3.36 6.31
C ILE A 51 -16.61 -3.95 7.66
N VAL A 52 -16.93 -3.21 8.72
CA VAL A 52 -16.69 -3.63 10.10
C VAL A 52 -18.00 -4.02 10.75
N VAL A 53 -18.04 -5.21 11.33
CA VAL A 53 -19.22 -5.79 12.00
C VAL A 53 -18.87 -6.24 13.43
N ASN A 54 -19.85 -6.40 14.31
CA ASN A 54 -19.56 -6.90 15.67
C ASN A 54 -18.99 -8.32 15.65
N GLN A 55 -19.61 -9.18 14.85
CA GLN A 55 -19.32 -10.60 14.72
C GLN A 55 -19.42 -10.98 13.24
N LEU A 56 -18.67 -12.01 12.86
CA LEU A 56 -18.56 -12.47 11.49
C LEU A 56 -18.79 -13.98 11.46
N ASP A 57 -20.03 -14.38 11.70
CA ASP A 57 -20.47 -15.77 11.63
C ASP A 57 -20.99 -16.09 10.22
N PRO A 58 -21.16 -17.37 9.84
CA PRO A 58 -21.68 -17.74 8.53
C PRO A 58 -23.02 -17.08 8.18
N ALA A 59 -23.89 -16.83 9.18
CA ALA A 59 -25.17 -16.15 8.98
C ALA A 59 -24.99 -14.68 8.55
N ASP A 60 -23.97 -13.98 9.09
CA ASP A 60 -23.66 -12.60 8.70
C ASP A 60 -23.11 -12.56 7.26
N LEU A 61 -22.30 -13.54 6.88
CA LEU A 61 -21.80 -13.69 5.51
C LEU A 61 -22.93 -13.95 4.51
N GLU A 62 -23.89 -14.81 4.88
CA GLU A 62 -25.10 -15.07 4.09
C GLU A 62 -25.96 -13.81 3.95
N ALA A 63 -26.12 -13.03 5.03
CA ALA A 63 -26.86 -11.78 5.00
C ALA A 63 -26.21 -10.71 4.11
N LEU A 64 -24.88 -10.65 4.09
CA LEU A 64 -24.10 -9.73 3.25
C LEU A 64 -24.09 -10.13 1.76
N SER A 65 -24.15 -11.43 1.48
CA SER A 65 -23.93 -11.99 0.14
C SER A 65 -24.72 -11.30 -0.98
N PRO A 66 -26.03 -11.01 -0.86
CA PRO A 66 -26.78 -10.34 -1.93
C PRO A 66 -26.24 -8.95 -2.30
N ALA A 67 -25.82 -8.17 -1.31
CA ALA A 67 -25.26 -6.83 -1.52
C ALA A 67 -23.86 -6.89 -2.13
N LEU A 68 -23.00 -7.76 -1.60
CA LEU A 68 -21.60 -7.88 -2.03
C LEU A 68 -21.47 -8.53 -3.41
N THR A 69 -22.28 -9.53 -3.72
CA THR A 69 -22.28 -10.16 -5.06
C THR A 69 -22.81 -9.21 -6.13
N ARG A 70 -23.81 -8.37 -5.80
CA ARG A 70 -24.24 -7.29 -6.70
C ARG A 70 -23.12 -6.30 -6.95
N TRP A 71 -22.43 -5.87 -5.89
CA TRP A 71 -21.28 -4.97 -6.00
C TRP A 71 -20.17 -5.55 -6.89
N GLU A 72 -19.80 -6.81 -6.67
CA GLU A 72 -18.81 -7.52 -7.48
C GLU A 72 -19.23 -7.66 -8.95
N SER A 73 -20.54 -7.86 -9.22
CA SER A 73 -21.05 -7.91 -10.60
C SER A 73 -20.84 -6.60 -11.37
N GLY A 74 -20.67 -5.49 -10.66
CA GLY A 74 -20.25 -4.19 -11.18
C GLY A 74 -18.75 -4.07 -11.48
N ARG A 75 -18.00 -5.18 -11.41
CA ARG A 75 -16.53 -5.27 -11.55
C ARG A 75 -15.75 -4.49 -10.48
N GLN A 76 -16.34 -4.34 -9.30
CA GLN A 76 -15.65 -3.80 -8.13
C GLN A 76 -15.11 -4.95 -7.27
N PRO A 77 -13.99 -4.75 -6.57
CA PRO A 77 -13.48 -5.76 -5.64
C PRO A 77 -14.46 -5.94 -4.46
N LEU A 78 -14.54 -7.16 -3.94
CA LEU A 78 -15.30 -7.42 -2.72
C LEU A 78 -14.71 -6.62 -1.54
N PRO A 79 -15.56 -5.97 -0.73
CA PRO A 79 -15.11 -5.33 0.50
C PRO A 79 -14.40 -6.32 1.44
N LEU A 80 -13.34 -5.86 2.11
CA LEU A 80 -12.73 -6.62 3.19
C LEU A 80 -13.66 -6.59 4.41
N LEU A 81 -13.81 -7.72 5.08
CA LEU A 81 -14.68 -7.87 6.23
C LEU A 81 -13.85 -7.99 7.50
N PHE A 82 -14.18 -7.19 8.51
CA PHE A 82 -13.46 -7.17 9.78
C PHE A 82 -14.43 -7.12 10.97
N THR A 83 -13.95 -7.58 12.11
CA THR A 83 -14.47 -7.19 13.43
C THR A 83 -13.50 -6.24 14.12
N PRO A 84 -13.92 -5.47 15.14
CA PRO A 84 -13.00 -4.66 15.92
C PRO A 84 -11.84 -5.48 16.52
N ALA A 85 -12.11 -6.72 16.96
CA ALA A 85 -11.08 -7.62 17.47
C ALA A 85 -10.09 -8.01 16.37
N MET A 86 -10.56 -8.36 15.17
CA MET A 86 -9.68 -8.68 14.04
C MET A 86 -8.79 -7.51 13.66
N ILE A 87 -9.28 -6.27 13.69
CA ILE A 87 -8.47 -5.07 13.43
C ILE A 87 -7.34 -4.96 14.46
N SER A 88 -7.67 -5.05 15.75
CA SER A 88 -6.68 -5.01 16.83
C SER A 88 -5.63 -6.11 16.69
N ASP A 89 -6.06 -7.34 16.38
CA ASP A 89 -5.21 -8.53 16.29
C ASP A 89 -4.41 -8.62 14.96
N SER A 90 -4.65 -7.70 14.03
CA SER A 90 -4.05 -7.70 12.69
C SER A 90 -3.00 -6.60 12.51
N ALA A 91 -2.89 -5.68 13.46
CA ALA A 91 -1.95 -4.55 13.42
C ALA A 91 -0.47 -4.98 13.42
N ASP A 92 -0.16 -6.16 13.97
CA ASP A 92 1.19 -6.75 13.95
C ASP A 92 1.49 -7.51 12.64
N VAL A 93 0.46 -8.04 11.97
CA VAL A 93 0.59 -8.78 10.72
C VAL A 93 0.63 -7.86 9.49
N PHE A 94 -0.17 -6.79 9.51
CA PHE A 94 -0.37 -5.85 8.39
C PHE A 94 -0.06 -4.37 8.73
N PRO A 95 1.07 -4.05 9.38
CA PRO A 95 1.38 -2.69 9.81
C PRO A 95 1.49 -1.67 8.66
N ILE A 96 2.02 -2.04 7.49
CA ILE A 96 2.12 -1.14 6.33
C ILE A 96 0.71 -0.77 5.82
N GLU A 97 -0.17 -1.75 5.68
CA GLU A 97 -1.53 -1.53 5.22
C GLU A 97 -2.32 -0.67 6.21
N PHE A 98 -2.10 -0.86 7.51
CA PHE A 98 -2.74 -0.06 8.54
C PHE A 98 -2.22 1.38 8.58
N LEU A 99 -0.96 1.62 8.24
CA LEU A 99 -0.43 2.98 8.03
C LEU A 99 -1.08 3.68 6.84
N ASP A 100 -1.26 2.95 5.74
CA ASP A 100 -1.98 3.46 4.58
C ASP A 100 -3.44 3.76 4.94
N LEU A 101 -4.10 2.90 5.72
CA LEU A 101 -5.44 3.19 6.24
C LEU A 101 -5.45 4.42 7.16
N GLN A 102 -4.43 4.58 8.02
CA GLN A 102 -4.32 5.72 8.92
C GLN A 102 -4.16 7.05 8.16
N SER A 103 -3.48 7.02 7.03
CA SER A 103 -3.20 8.19 6.21
C SER A 103 -4.33 8.48 5.20
N ASP A 104 -4.90 7.45 4.62
CA ASP A 104 -5.70 7.52 3.38
C ASP A 104 -6.99 6.70 3.47
N ARG A 105 -7.88 7.07 4.39
CA ARG A 105 -9.23 6.49 4.50
C ARG A 105 -10.31 7.57 4.63
N ARG A 106 -11.53 7.18 4.28
CA ARG A 106 -12.74 7.95 4.52
C ARG A 106 -13.82 7.05 5.12
N VAL A 107 -14.34 7.43 6.27
CA VAL A 107 -15.49 6.74 6.88
C VAL A 107 -16.76 7.15 6.13
N LEU A 108 -17.50 6.17 5.61
CA LEU A 108 -18.76 6.35 4.89
C LEU A 108 -19.97 6.12 5.80
N TYR A 109 -19.81 5.27 6.82
CA TYR A 109 -20.83 4.95 7.81
C TYR A 109 -20.17 4.63 9.15
N GLY A 110 -20.81 5.04 10.26
CA GLY A 110 -20.40 4.68 11.62
C GLY A 110 -19.16 5.42 12.12
N ASP A 111 -18.51 4.83 13.13
CA ASP A 111 -17.27 5.36 13.72
C ASP A 111 -16.04 4.94 12.92
N ASP A 112 -14.92 5.63 13.13
CA ASP A 112 -13.64 5.29 12.51
C ASP A 112 -12.91 4.18 13.30
N PRO A 113 -12.79 2.95 12.75
CA PRO A 113 -12.22 1.83 13.48
C PRO A 113 -10.68 1.79 13.42
N PHE A 114 -10.03 2.64 12.63
CA PHE A 114 -8.57 2.64 12.43
C PHE A 114 -7.86 3.84 13.07
N ALA A 115 -8.61 4.82 13.58
CA ALA A 115 -8.07 6.07 14.12
C ALA A 115 -7.09 5.87 15.29
N GLU A 116 -7.35 4.87 16.14
CA GLU A 116 -6.59 4.65 17.38
C GLU A 116 -5.76 3.35 17.36
N VAL A 117 -5.60 2.72 16.19
CA VAL A 117 -4.82 1.47 16.11
C VAL A 117 -3.34 1.78 16.30
N GLU A 118 -2.74 1.14 17.30
CA GLU A 118 -1.31 1.27 17.56
C GLU A 118 -0.50 0.37 16.61
N ILE A 119 0.35 0.99 15.79
CA ILE A 119 1.24 0.27 14.88
C ILE A 119 2.63 0.24 15.48
N ARG A 120 3.02 -0.93 15.98
CA ARG A 120 4.32 -1.08 16.62
C ARG A 120 5.43 -1.12 15.59
N SER A 121 6.46 -0.30 15.84
CA SER A 121 7.60 -0.13 14.95
C SER A 121 8.42 -1.41 14.71
N ASP A 122 8.45 -2.36 15.66
CA ASP A 122 9.10 -3.65 15.52
C ASP A 122 8.41 -4.55 14.47
N HIS A 123 7.08 -4.59 14.47
CA HIS A 123 6.28 -5.28 13.45
C HIS A 123 6.39 -4.61 12.08
N LEU A 124 6.31 -3.28 12.03
CA LEU A 124 6.49 -2.51 10.80
C LEU A 124 7.86 -2.80 10.17
N ARG A 125 8.93 -2.76 10.97
CA ARG A 125 10.30 -3.09 10.51
C ARG A 125 10.34 -4.49 9.91
N LEU A 126 9.76 -5.48 10.58
CA LEU A 126 9.76 -6.87 10.12
C LEU A 126 9.00 -7.03 8.80
N GLN A 127 7.84 -6.38 8.63
CA GLN A 127 7.10 -6.41 7.38
C GLN A 127 7.87 -5.72 6.26
N CYS A 128 8.45 -4.52 6.49
CA CYS A 128 9.28 -3.83 5.51
C CYS A 128 10.43 -4.72 5.03
N GLU A 129 11.13 -5.38 5.97
CA GLU A 129 12.23 -6.31 5.67
C GLU A 129 11.77 -7.51 4.83
N ARG A 130 10.64 -8.13 5.20
CA ARG A 130 10.03 -9.26 4.48
C ARG A 130 9.67 -8.85 3.05
N GLU A 131 8.90 -7.78 2.89
CA GLU A 131 8.41 -7.32 1.59
C GLU A 131 9.57 -6.91 0.68
N MET A 132 10.54 -6.13 1.18
CA MET A 132 11.70 -5.73 0.39
C MET A 132 12.50 -6.93 -0.13
N ARG A 133 12.70 -7.96 0.71
CA ARG A 133 13.40 -9.19 0.30
C ARG A 133 12.60 -9.96 -0.74
N GLU A 134 11.30 -10.12 -0.52
CA GLU A 134 10.44 -10.83 -1.46
C GLU A 134 10.38 -10.13 -2.83
N LYS A 135 10.20 -8.80 -2.86
CA LYS A 135 10.21 -8.05 -4.12
C LYS A 135 11.57 -8.12 -4.82
N LEU A 136 12.67 -8.13 -4.06
CA LEU A 136 14.00 -8.29 -4.63
C LEU A 136 14.20 -9.70 -5.23
N MET A 137 13.65 -10.75 -4.61
CA MET A 137 13.63 -12.10 -5.19
C MET A 137 12.84 -12.13 -6.50
N ARG A 138 11.62 -11.58 -6.51
CA ARG A 138 10.79 -11.49 -7.71
C ARG A 138 11.45 -10.67 -8.83
N LEU A 139 12.19 -9.61 -8.47
CA LEU A 139 12.96 -8.81 -9.44
C LEU A 139 14.05 -9.64 -10.13
N ARG A 140 14.72 -10.54 -9.39
CA ARG A 140 15.74 -11.46 -9.95
C ARG A 140 15.11 -12.45 -10.93
N GLU A 141 13.99 -13.05 -10.54
CA GLU A 141 13.22 -13.97 -11.39
C GLU A 141 12.77 -13.27 -12.67
N GLY A 142 12.15 -12.09 -12.54
CA GLY A 142 11.73 -11.28 -13.68
C GLY A 142 12.89 -10.90 -14.60
N TYR A 143 14.08 -10.62 -14.05
CA TYR A 143 15.25 -10.33 -14.87
C TYR A 143 15.68 -11.56 -15.69
N ILE A 144 15.75 -12.74 -15.08
CA ILE A 144 16.09 -13.99 -15.78
C ILE A 144 15.17 -14.19 -16.99
N GLU A 145 13.86 -13.97 -16.82
CA GLU A 145 12.85 -14.14 -17.87
C GLU A 145 12.90 -13.07 -18.98
N THR A 146 13.36 -11.86 -18.67
CA THR A 146 13.17 -10.69 -19.54
C THR A 146 14.46 -10.03 -20.03
N HIS A 147 15.64 -10.38 -19.49
CA HIS A 147 16.90 -9.67 -19.76
C HIS A 147 17.28 -9.57 -21.26
N ALA A 148 16.89 -10.54 -22.07
CA ALA A 148 17.13 -10.56 -23.52
C ALA A 148 16.06 -9.81 -24.35
N ARG A 149 15.07 -9.19 -23.69
CA ARG A 149 13.90 -8.55 -24.32
C ARG A 149 13.77 -7.11 -23.79
N PRO A 150 14.42 -6.10 -24.41
CA PRO A 150 14.53 -4.74 -23.87
C PRO A 150 13.19 -4.12 -23.43
N ARG A 151 12.14 -4.26 -24.25
CA ARG A 151 10.79 -3.76 -23.90
C ARG A 151 10.21 -4.42 -22.65
N ARG A 152 10.44 -5.72 -22.45
CA ARG A 152 9.96 -6.43 -21.25
C ARG A 152 10.81 -6.09 -20.03
N LEU A 153 12.12 -5.95 -20.20
CA LEU A 153 13.01 -5.52 -19.12
C LEU A 153 12.69 -4.09 -18.67
N ARG A 154 12.42 -3.17 -19.59
CA ARG A 154 11.94 -1.82 -19.26
C ARG A 154 10.67 -1.87 -18.41
N ARG A 155 9.69 -2.67 -18.82
CA ARG A 155 8.44 -2.84 -18.05
C ARG A 155 8.72 -3.40 -16.65
N LEU A 156 9.57 -4.42 -16.53
CA LEU A 156 9.98 -4.96 -15.23
C LEU A 156 10.58 -3.85 -14.32
N LEU A 157 11.48 -3.04 -14.86
CA LEU A 157 12.09 -1.92 -14.14
C LEU A 157 11.02 -0.93 -13.65
N THR A 158 10.15 -0.45 -14.53
CA THR A 158 9.13 0.56 -14.20
C THR A 158 8.05 0.06 -13.24
N ASP A 159 7.64 -1.22 -13.38
CA ASP A 159 6.65 -1.85 -12.50
C ASP A 159 7.26 -2.06 -11.11
N SER A 160 8.52 -2.53 -11.04
CA SER A 160 9.24 -2.70 -9.78
C SER A 160 9.49 -1.38 -9.05
N TYR A 161 9.80 -0.29 -9.77
CA TYR A 161 10.02 1.04 -9.18
C TYR A 161 8.83 1.50 -8.36
N THR A 162 7.62 1.40 -8.91
CA THR A 162 6.39 1.77 -8.20
C THR A 162 6.20 0.96 -6.92
N THR A 163 6.52 -0.34 -7.00
CA THR A 163 6.44 -1.25 -5.85
C THR A 163 7.44 -0.86 -4.76
N PHE A 164 8.70 -0.60 -5.11
CA PHE A 164 9.72 -0.23 -4.12
C PHE A 164 9.50 1.16 -3.53
N VAL A 165 8.95 2.12 -4.28
CA VAL A 165 8.57 3.44 -3.75
C VAL A 165 7.54 3.30 -2.63
N ALA A 166 6.53 2.43 -2.78
CA ALA A 166 5.56 2.17 -1.72
C ALA A 166 6.24 1.58 -0.47
N LEU A 167 7.18 0.65 -0.64
CA LEU A 167 7.95 0.10 0.48
C LEU A 167 8.85 1.15 1.15
N PHE A 168 9.42 2.08 0.38
CA PHE A 168 10.21 3.18 0.92
C PHE A 168 9.37 4.12 1.78
N ARG A 169 8.10 4.37 1.44
CA ARG A 169 7.17 5.11 2.33
C ARG A 169 7.03 4.42 3.68
N GLY A 170 6.76 3.12 3.69
CA GLY A 170 6.68 2.33 4.93
C GLY A 170 7.98 2.40 5.75
N CYS A 171 9.13 2.34 5.07
CA CYS A 171 10.43 2.46 5.74
C CYS A 171 10.69 3.87 6.30
N LEU A 172 10.24 4.93 5.63
CA LEU A 172 10.35 6.29 6.17
C LEU A 172 9.43 6.48 7.38
N HIS A 173 8.25 5.86 7.38
CA HIS A 173 7.35 5.88 8.53
C HIS A 173 7.97 5.22 9.78
N LEU A 174 8.69 4.10 9.60
CA LEU A 174 9.45 3.45 10.69
C LEU A 174 10.37 4.43 11.43
N HIS A 175 10.82 5.46 10.73
CA HIS A 175 11.76 6.44 11.24
C HIS A 175 11.14 7.72 11.77
N ARG A 176 9.80 7.81 11.77
CA ARG A 176 9.05 9.04 12.07
C ARG A 176 9.49 10.21 11.19
N ASP A 177 9.99 9.91 9.99
CA ASP A 177 10.27 10.92 8.99
C ASP A 177 8.96 11.42 8.39
N ALA A 178 8.95 12.68 7.92
CA ALA A 178 7.89 13.13 7.04
C ALA A 178 7.92 12.28 5.76
N VAL A 179 6.81 11.63 5.44
CA VAL A 179 6.66 10.83 4.21
C VAL A 179 6.19 11.78 3.11
N PRO A 180 7.00 12.05 2.07
CA PRO A 180 6.58 12.93 0.99
C PRO A 180 5.43 12.33 0.18
N GLU A 181 4.64 13.21 -0.43
CA GLU A 181 3.53 12.80 -1.30
C GLU A 181 4.06 12.23 -2.64
N HIS A 182 5.05 12.91 -3.24
CA HIS A 182 5.56 12.55 -4.56
C HIS A 182 6.59 11.42 -4.54
N ASN A 183 6.49 10.51 -5.51
CA ASN A 183 7.33 9.30 -5.57
C ASN A 183 8.84 9.62 -5.62
N GLU A 184 9.24 10.65 -6.37
CA GLU A 184 10.64 11.06 -6.48
C GLU A 184 11.19 11.59 -5.16
N GLU A 185 10.39 12.35 -4.43
CA GLU A 185 10.75 12.89 -3.11
C GLU A 185 10.88 11.77 -2.07
N VAL A 186 9.99 10.77 -2.11
CA VAL A 186 10.09 9.55 -1.28
C VAL A 186 11.41 8.82 -1.55
N VAL A 187 11.75 8.61 -2.82
CA VAL A 187 13.01 7.96 -3.22
C VAL A 187 14.21 8.76 -2.73
N SER A 188 14.22 10.07 -2.91
CA SER A 188 15.32 10.93 -2.47
C SER A 188 15.47 10.91 -0.94
N ALA A 189 14.36 11.01 -0.20
CA ALA A 189 14.38 10.92 1.27
C ALA A 189 14.93 9.58 1.75
N PHE A 190 14.45 8.48 1.17
CA PHE A 190 14.93 7.14 1.52
C PHE A 190 16.41 6.94 1.15
N CYS A 191 16.84 7.37 -0.04
CA CYS A 191 18.22 7.24 -0.49
C CYS A 191 19.18 8.01 0.42
N ARG A 192 18.84 9.26 0.80
CA ARG A 192 19.63 10.05 1.76
C ARG A 192 19.78 9.32 3.08
N ARG A 193 18.70 8.74 3.60
CA ARG A 193 18.70 8.05 4.89
C ARG A 193 19.46 6.72 4.85
N ALA A 194 19.30 5.96 3.77
CA ALA A 194 19.94 4.67 3.59
C ALA A 194 21.38 4.77 3.06
N GLY A 195 21.83 5.95 2.61
CA GLY A 195 23.15 6.18 2.02
C GLY A 195 23.28 5.54 0.63
N LEU A 196 22.21 5.61 -0.17
CA LEU A 196 22.11 5.00 -1.50
C LEU A 196 22.37 6.02 -2.60
N ASP A 197 22.73 5.52 -3.78
CA ASP A 197 22.84 6.33 -4.98
C ASP A 197 21.45 6.57 -5.59
N GLU A 198 20.95 7.79 -5.42
CA GLU A 198 19.65 8.22 -5.96
C GLU A 198 19.58 8.12 -7.49
N GLN A 199 20.72 8.28 -8.19
CA GLN A 199 20.75 8.25 -9.66
C GLN A 199 20.29 6.89 -10.22
N ALA A 200 20.58 5.79 -9.51
CA ALA A 200 20.16 4.45 -9.91
C ALA A 200 18.62 4.30 -9.98
N PHE A 201 17.89 5.03 -9.14
CA PHE A 201 16.43 5.07 -9.14
C PHE A 201 15.90 6.11 -10.13
N GLY A 202 16.57 7.26 -10.23
CA GLY A 202 16.25 8.31 -11.19
C GLY A 202 16.25 7.80 -12.64
N ASP A 203 17.22 6.97 -13.03
CA ASP A 203 17.23 6.34 -14.36
C ASP A 203 15.96 5.54 -14.62
N VAL A 204 15.46 4.78 -13.64
CA VAL A 204 14.22 3.99 -13.79
C VAL A 204 12.98 4.88 -13.82
N ALA A 205 12.95 5.95 -13.00
CA ALA A 205 11.88 6.94 -13.03
C ALA A 205 11.75 7.59 -14.42
N ARG A 206 12.87 7.97 -15.03
CA ARG A 206 12.91 8.50 -16.40
C ARG A 206 12.38 7.52 -17.43
N LEU A 207 12.76 6.24 -17.33
CA LEU A 207 12.20 5.18 -18.21
C LEU A 207 10.67 5.07 -18.06
N LYS A 208 10.12 5.28 -16.85
CA LYS A 208 8.68 5.26 -16.58
C LYS A 208 7.96 6.44 -17.23
N HIS A 209 8.59 7.61 -17.27
CA HIS A 209 8.11 8.79 -17.98
C HIS A 209 8.36 8.77 -19.50
N SER A 210 8.82 7.62 -20.03
CA SER A 210 9.19 7.45 -21.45
C SER A 210 10.31 8.39 -21.90
N GLU A 211 11.16 8.81 -20.98
CA GLU A 211 12.33 9.63 -21.28
C GLU A 211 13.53 8.76 -21.69
N ASP A 212 14.46 9.37 -22.43
CA ASP A 212 15.69 8.73 -22.86
C ASP A 212 16.71 8.66 -21.73
N VAL A 213 17.23 7.46 -21.48
CA VAL A 213 18.35 7.22 -20.57
C VAL A 213 19.59 6.87 -21.40
N ALA A 214 20.75 7.39 -21.01
CA ALA A 214 22.00 7.20 -21.76
C ALA A 214 22.51 5.74 -21.75
N ALA A 215 22.06 4.95 -20.76
CA ALA A 215 22.46 3.56 -20.57
C ALA A 215 21.38 2.60 -21.09
N ASP A 216 21.79 1.43 -21.57
CA ASP A 216 20.87 0.35 -21.96
C ASP A 216 20.15 -0.25 -20.73
N GLU A 217 19.03 -0.94 -20.95
CA GLU A 217 18.20 -1.45 -19.86
C GLU A 217 18.93 -2.42 -18.92
N LYS A 218 19.93 -3.17 -19.39
CA LYS A 218 20.71 -4.08 -18.52
C LYS A 218 21.66 -3.29 -17.62
N SER A 219 22.28 -2.24 -18.14
CA SER A 219 23.12 -1.34 -17.37
C SER A 219 22.30 -0.59 -16.31
N VAL A 220 21.10 -0.11 -16.66
CA VAL A 220 20.17 0.49 -15.69
C VAL A 220 19.75 -0.53 -14.63
N PHE A 221 19.38 -1.76 -15.03
CA PHE A 221 19.07 -2.83 -14.10
C PHE A 221 20.23 -3.11 -13.14
N GLY A 222 21.48 -3.20 -13.63
CA GLY A 222 22.64 -3.48 -12.78
C GLY A 222 22.83 -2.47 -11.66
N ARG A 223 22.73 -1.17 -11.97
CA ARG A 223 22.83 -0.09 -10.97
C ARG A 223 21.65 -0.14 -9.98
N TYR A 224 20.44 -0.19 -10.50
CA TYR A 224 19.21 -0.24 -9.71
C TYR A 224 19.17 -1.45 -8.77
N TYR A 225 19.51 -2.63 -9.28
CA TYR A 225 19.59 -3.86 -8.49
C TYR A 225 20.66 -3.78 -7.40
N ALA A 226 21.84 -3.21 -7.68
CA ALA A 226 22.88 -3.04 -6.68
C ALA A 226 22.40 -2.17 -5.50
N GLU A 227 21.77 -1.03 -5.79
CA GLU A 227 21.22 -0.15 -4.75
C GLU A 227 20.05 -0.77 -3.99
N LEU A 228 19.19 -1.55 -4.64
CA LEU A 228 18.14 -2.30 -3.95
C LEU A 228 18.69 -3.38 -3.01
N ASN A 229 19.78 -4.08 -3.37
CA ASN A 229 20.44 -5.02 -2.45
C ASN A 229 21.02 -4.30 -1.23
N ARG A 230 21.61 -3.12 -1.44
CA ARG A 230 22.12 -2.27 -0.35
C ARG A 230 20.96 -1.80 0.54
N ALA A 231 19.83 -1.39 -0.05
CA ALA A 231 18.63 -0.99 0.68
C ALA A 231 18.11 -2.11 1.60
N VAL A 232 17.95 -3.33 1.08
CA VAL A 232 17.55 -4.51 1.87
C VAL A 232 18.51 -4.77 3.04
N THR A 233 19.82 -4.68 2.79
CA THR A 233 20.85 -4.87 3.83
C THR A 233 20.81 -3.75 4.87
N ARG A 234 20.44 -2.54 4.47
CA ARG A 234 20.32 -1.41 5.38
C ARG A 234 19.10 -1.57 6.28
N ILE A 235 17.95 -2.00 5.74
CA ILE A 235 16.68 -2.28 6.48
C ILE A 235 16.92 -3.13 7.73
N ASP A 236 17.71 -4.20 7.57
CA ASP A 236 18.12 -5.08 8.67
C ASP A 236 18.91 -4.35 9.78
N ARG A 237 19.70 -3.33 9.40
CA ARG A 237 20.54 -2.53 10.31
C ARG A 237 19.87 -1.25 10.79
N PHE A 238 18.61 -0.99 10.43
CA PHE A 238 17.83 0.07 11.06
C PHE A 238 17.32 -0.44 12.39
N VAL A 239 18.24 -0.58 13.34
CA VAL A 239 17.90 -0.61 14.76
C VAL A 239 17.35 0.79 15.04
N LEU A 240 16.07 0.87 15.41
CA LEU A 240 15.50 2.06 16.01
C LEU A 240 16.43 2.41 17.17
N GLY A 241 16.96 3.64 17.19
CA GLY A 241 17.83 4.09 18.27
C GLY A 241 17.20 3.63 19.58
N THR A 242 17.91 2.75 20.28
CA THR A 242 17.66 2.47 21.68
C THR A 242 17.45 3.82 22.34
N GLU A 243 16.31 4.00 23.00
CA GLU A 243 16.13 5.09 23.95
C GLU A 243 17.44 5.22 24.72
N GLU A 244 18.15 6.33 24.52
CA GLU A 244 19.25 6.67 25.39
C GLU A 244 18.62 6.77 26.78
N GLU A 245 18.92 5.77 27.60
CA GLU A 245 18.60 5.74 29.01
C GLU A 245 18.95 7.10 29.60
N SER A 246 17.91 7.81 30.03
CA SER A 246 17.99 8.99 30.87
C SER A 246 18.94 8.69 32.03
N ALA A 247 20.11 9.31 32.02
CA ALA A 247 21.00 9.47 33.17
C ALA A 247 21.12 10.96 33.50
#